data_AF-A0A2T1CAY0-F1
#
_entry.id   AF-A0A2T1CAY0-F1
#
_cell.length_a   1.000
_cell.length_b   1.000
_cell.length_c   1.000
_cell.angle_alpha   90.00
_cell.angle_beta   90.00
_cell.angle_gamma   90.00
#
_symmetry.space_group_name_H-M   'P 1'
#
loop_
_entity.id
_entity.type
_entity.pdbx_description
1 polymer ?
#
loop_
_entity_poly.entity_id
_entity_poly.type
_entity_poly.pdbx_seq_one_letter_code
_entity_poly.pdbx_strand_id
1 'polypeptide(L)' 'MHHLDKSFDERKNNFEYLFKIADQAIESNNTEQLAAILSSITEIVKHSPFKQLPNSEQFRQALQNPNHKWQL' A
#
# COMPACT_ATOMS: atom_id res chain seq x y z
N MET A 1 -8.43 -11.67 -13.17
CA MET A 1 -8.21 -10.23 -12.94
C MET A 1 -8.85 -9.74 -11.66
N HIS A 2 -10.12 -10.06 -11.37
CA HIS A 2 -10.87 -9.63 -10.17
C HIS A 2 -10.21 -9.84 -8.77
N HIS A 3 -9.24 -10.74 -8.61
CA HIS A 3 -8.56 -10.97 -7.33
C HIS A 3 -7.41 -9.98 -7.05
N LEU A 4 -6.71 -9.53 -8.10
CA LEU A 4 -5.61 -8.56 -7.95
C LEU A 4 -6.19 -7.20 -7.56
N ASP A 5 -7.22 -6.74 -8.26
CA ASP A 5 -7.85 -5.44 -8.01
C ASP A 5 -8.43 -5.36 -6.59
N LYS A 6 -9.12 -6.42 -6.15
CA LYS A 6 -9.61 -6.52 -4.76
C LYS A 6 -8.48 -6.48 -3.73
N SER A 7 -7.36 -7.17 -3.98
CA SER A 7 -6.20 -7.13 -3.07
C SER A 7 -5.52 -5.75 -3.04
N PHE A 8 -5.55 -4.99 -4.13
CA PHE A 8 -5.06 -3.61 -4.14
C PHE A 8 -6.00 -2.66 -3.41
N ASP A 9 -7.31 -2.79 -3.60
CA ASP A 9 -8.33 -2.00 -2.91
C ASP A 9 -8.30 -2.24 -1.39
N GLU A 10 -8.20 -3.50 -0.95
CA GLU A 10 -8.06 -3.84 0.46
C GLU A 10 -6.79 -3.25 1.08
N ARG A 11 -5.66 -3.29 0.35
CA ARG A 11 -4.42 -2.65 0.82
C ARG A 11 -4.55 -1.14 0.92
N LYS A 12 -5.16 -0.50 -0.08
CA LYS A 12 -5.42 0.95 -0.06
C LYS A 12 -6.23 1.33 1.17
N ASN A 13 -7.35 0.64 1.41
CA ASN A 13 -8.21 0.88 2.56
C ASN A 13 -7.46 0.67 3.88
N ASN A 14 -6.61 -0.36 3.97
CA ASN A 14 -5.79 -0.62 5.15
C ASN A 14 -4.76 0.50 5.39
N PHE A 15 -4.11 1.02 4.35
CA PHE A 15 -3.19 2.16 4.48
C PHE A 15 -3.91 3.43 4.91
N GLU A 16 -5.05 3.76 4.30
CA GLU A 16 -5.86 4.91 4.68
C GLU A 16 -6.28 4.85 6.15
N TYR A 17 -6.70 3.67 6.62
CA TYR A 17 -7.05 3.45 8.02
C TYR A 17 -5.84 3.61 8.95
N LEU A 18 -4.70 3.02 8.62
CA LEU A 18 -3.48 3.12 9.44
C LEU A 18 -2.96 4.55 9.53
N PHE A 19 -2.98 5.32 8.44
CA PHE A 19 -2.59 6.73 8.47
C PHE A 19 -3.54 7.56 9.33
N LYS A 20 -4.84 7.32 9.25
CA LYS A 20 -5.82 8.01 10.10
C LYS A 20 -5.55 7.75 11.60
N ILE A 21 -5.20 6.53 11.99
CA ILE A 21 -4.88 6.26 13.40
C ILE A 21 -3.52 6.87 13.76
N ALA A 22 -2.56 6.92 12.83
CA ALA A 22 -1.28 7.61 13.07
C ALA A 22 -1.52 9.09 13.38
N ASP A 23 -2.38 9.76 12.63
CA ASP A 23 -2.76 11.16 12.87
C ASP A 23 -3.39 11.32 14.27
N GLN A 24 -4.30 10.42 14.66
CA GLN A 24 -4.90 10.42 16.00
C GLN A 24 -3.86 10.19 17.12
N ALA A 25 -2.87 9.34 16.88
CA ALA A 25 -1.78 9.08 17.82
C ALA A 25 -0.88 10.32 17.98
N ILE A 26 -0.65 11.06 16.89
CA ILE A 26 0.07 12.34 16.93
C ILE A 26 -0.72 13.39 17.71
N GLU A 27 -2.02 13.55 17.43
CA GLU A 27 -2.89 14.52 18.12
C GLU A 27 -3.00 14.25 19.63
N SER A 28 -3.01 12.97 20.01
CA SER A 28 -3.08 12.54 21.41
C SER A 28 -1.72 12.44 22.10
N ASN A 29 -0.62 12.76 21.40
CA ASN A 29 0.76 12.63 21.87
C ASN A 29 1.11 11.20 22.35
N ASN A 30 0.44 10.20 21.78
CA ASN A 30 0.59 8.79 22.11
C ASN A 30 1.68 8.15 21.23
N THR A 31 2.92 8.32 21.67
CA THR A 31 4.12 7.85 20.95
C THR A 31 4.23 6.33 20.85
N GLU A 32 3.69 5.58 21.81
CA GLU A 32 3.67 4.12 21.76
C GLU A 32 2.75 3.60 20.66
N GLN A 33 1.54 4.18 20.57
CA GLN A 33 0.59 3.85 19.50
C GLN A 33 1.12 4.26 18.12
N LEU A 34 1.77 5.42 18.03
CA LEU A 34 2.40 5.87 16.79
C LEU A 34 3.50 4.89 16.33
N ALA A 35 4.37 4.43 17.24
CA ALA A 35 5.43 3.48 16.92
C ALA A 35 4.88 2.12 16.45
N ALA A 36 3.81 1.63 17.08
CA ALA A 36 3.13 0.41 16.66
C ALA A 36 2.56 0.54 15.25
N ILE A 37 1.88 1.65 14.94
CA ILE A 37 1.27 1.89 13.63
C ILE A 37 2.33 2.00 12.53
N LEU A 38 3.41 2.74 12.78
CA LEU A 38 4.52 2.86 11.82
C LEU A 38 5.18 1.50 11.56
N SER A 39 5.26 0.63 12.58
CA SER A 39 5.75 -0.74 12.41
C SER A 39 4.81 -1.57 11.55
N SER A 40 3.49 -1.46 11.75
CA SER A 40 2.49 -2.13 10.91
C SER A 40 2.52 -1.67 9.45
N ILE A 41 2.63 -0.35 9.21
CA ILE A 41 2.79 0.23 7.86
C ILE A 41 4.02 -0.36 7.18
N THR A 42 5.15 -0.38 7.90
CA THR A 42 6.42 -0.92 7.38
C THR A 42 6.29 -2.41 7.03
N GLU A 43 5.58 -3.19 7.86
CA GLU A 43 5.38 -4.61 7.60
C GLU A 43 4.54 -4.86 6.34
N ILE A 44 3.46 -4.10 6.12
CA ILE A 44 2.65 -4.20 4.89
C ILE A 44 3.47 -3.85 3.64
N VAL A 45 4.34 -2.84 3.73
CA VAL A 45 5.23 -2.43 2.62
C VAL A 45 6.28 -3.50 2.29
N LYS A 46 6.82 -4.23 3.29
CA LYS A 46 7.78 -5.33 3.04
C LYS A 46 7.21 -6.43 2.16
N HIS A 47 5.93 -6.71 2.31
CA HIS A 47 5.15 -7.68 1.52
C HIS A 47 4.62 -7.05 0.22
N SER A 48 5.48 -6.28 -0.46
CA SER A 48 5.16 -5.55 -1.69
C SER A 48 4.36 -6.42 -2.66
N PRO A 49 3.19 -5.95 -3.15
CA PRO A 49 2.38 -6.72 -4.08
C PRO A 49 3.11 -6.94 -5.40
N PHE A 50 4.10 -6.08 -5.70
CA PHE A 50 4.97 -6.17 -6.87
C PHE A 50 6.05 -7.24 -6.77
N LYS A 51 6.37 -7.74 -5.56
CA LYS A 51 7.31 -8.89 -5.40
C LYS A 51 6.71 -10.19 -5.94
N GLN A 52 5.38 -10.29 -5.97
CA GLN A 52 4.68 -11.48 -6.46
C GLN A 52 4.29 -11.38 -7.94
N LEU A 53 4.56 -10.25 -8.61
CA LEU A 53 4.35 -10.13 -10.05
C LEU A 53 5.53 -10.78 -10.80
N PRO A 54 5.30 -11.83 -11.59
CA PRO A 54 6.33 -12.39 -12.45
C PRO A 54 6.69 -11.36 -13.54
N ASN A 55 7.98 -11.04 -13.64
CA ASN A 55 8.60 -10.06 -14.54
C ASN A 55 8.19 -8.58 -14.34
N SER A 56 8.93 -7.96 -13.42
CA SER A 56 8.95 -6.53 -13.13
C SER A 56 9.25 -5.62 -14.33
N GLU A 57 9.78 -6.11 -15.45
CA GLU A 57 10.08 -5.28 -16.63
C GLU A 57 8.84 -4.76 -17.36
N GLN A 58 7.85 -5.62 -17.65
CA GLN A 58 6.62 -5.19 -18.33
C GLN A 58 5.81 -4.24 -17.46
N PHE A 59 5.77 -4.49 -16.15
CA PHE A 59 5.09 -3.61 -15.20
C PHE A 59 5.79 -2.25 -15.07
N ARG A 60 7.13 -2.23 -15.05
CA ARG A 60 7.91 -0.98 -15.04
C ARG A 60 7.75 -0.19 -16.33
N GLN A 61 7.70 -0.87 -17.48
CA GLN A 61 7.43 -0.23 -18.78
C GLN A 61 6.01 0.36 -18.84
N ALA A 62 5.02 -0.33 -18.26
CA ALA A 62 3.67 0.18 -18.14
C ALA A 62 3.58 1.41 -17.24
N LEU A 63 4.29 1.44 -16.10
CA LEU A 63 4.38 2.62 -15.22
C LEU A 63 5.09 3.81 -15.86
N GLN A 64 6.11 3.56 -16.70
CA GLN A 64 6.84 4.60 -17.42
C GLN A 64 6.07 5.15 -18.63
N ASN A 65 4.95 4.54 -19.00
CA ASN A 65 4.12 4.99 -20.11
C ASN A 65 2.92 5.79 -19.57
N PRO A 66 2.92 7.13 -19.67
CA PRO A 66 1.83 7.98 -19.19
C PRO A 66 0.51 7.78 -19.95
N ASN A 67 0.53 7.11 -21.10
CA ASN A 67 -0.66 6.74 -21.88
C ASN A 67 -1.09 5.29 -21.65
N HIS A 68 -0.48 4.57 -20.70
CA HIS A 68 -0.85 3.20 -20.41
C HIS A 68 -2.27 3.14 -19.84
N LYS A 69 -3.17 2.49 -20.58
CA LYS A 69 -4.53 2.22 -20.12
C LYS A 69 -4.58 0.85 -19.47
N TRP A 70 -4.67 0.84 -18.15
CA TRP A 70 -4.97 -0.36 -17.38
C TRP A 70 -6.39 -0.82 -17.73
N GLN A 71 -6.53 -2.01 -18.31
CA GLN A 71 -7.84 -2.60 -18.57
C GLN A 71 -8.36 -3.23 -17.27
N LEU A 72 -9.51 -2.73 -16.80
CA LEU A 72 -10.28 -3.21 -15.66
C LEU A 72 -10.87 -4.61 -15.92
#